data_AF-A0A6V7KU89-F1
#
_entry.id   AF-A0A6V7KU89-F1
#
_cell.length_a   1.000
_cell.length_b   1.000
_cell.length_c   1.000
_cell.angle_alpha   90.00
_cell.angle_beta   90.00
_cell.angle_gamma   90.00
#
_symmetry.space_group_name_H-M   'P 1'
#
loop_
_entity.id
_entity.type
_entity.pdbx_description
1 polymer ?
#
loop_
_entity_poly.entity_id
_entity_poly.type
_entity_poly.pdbx_seq_one_letter_code
_entity_poly.pdbx_strand_id
1 'polypeptide(L)' 'CDHLCGMGKQTRKVTCYKKNEAGKIVVLDDSACEGDVPEKEKPCELRPCAGLDWVVSEWSG' A
#
# COMPACT_ATOMS: atom_id res chain seq x y z
N CYS A 1 5.77 -0.32 -0.30
CA CYS A 1 6.45 -0.29 1.00
C CYS A 1 6.73 1.17 1.31
N ASP A 2 6.48 1.61 2.53
CA ASP A 2 6.69 2.99 2.99
C ASP A 2 8.18 3.35 3.17
N HIS A 3 9.04 2.36 3.33
CA HIS A 3 10.50 2.52 3.37
C HIS A 3 11.14 2.21 2.01
N LEU A 4 12.35 2.74 1.79
CA LEU A 4 13.19 2.46 0.60
C LEU A 4 14.18 1.30 0.83
N CYS A 5 14.36 0.88 2.08
CA CYS A 5 15.26 -0.17 2.53
C CYS A 5 14.81 -0.69 3.90
N GLY A 6 15.28 -1.87 4.30
CA GLY A 6 15.00 -2.47 5.61
C GLY A 6 13.53 -2.89 5.78
N MET A 7 13.10 -2.97 7.04
CA MET A 7 11.71 -3.28 7.37
C MET A 7 10.82 -2.05 7.19
N GLY A 8 9.73 -2.24 6.46
CA GLY A 8 8.66 -1.27 6.32
C GLY A 8 7.29 -1.93 6.34
N LYS A 9 6.28 -1.15 5.98
CA LYS A 9 4.90 -1.56 5.84
C LYS A 9 4.37 -1.19 4.46
N GLN A 10 3.48 -2.02 3.95
CA GLN A 10 2.74 -1.72 2.72
C GLN A 10 1.26 -1.80 3.02
N THR A 11 0.56 -0.74 2.65
CA THR A 11 -0.88 -0.62 2.83
C THR A 11 -1.57 -0.79 1.48
N ARG A 12 -2.74 -1.42 1.46
CA ARG A 12 -3.61 -1.51 0.29
C ARG A 12 -4.99 -0.98 0.60
N LYS A 13 -5.66 -0.44 -0.42
CA LYS A 13 -7.06 -0.06 -0.32
C LYS A 13 -7.94 -1.30 -0.49
N VAL A 14 -8.79 -1.55 0.50
CA VAL A 14 -9.87 -2.54 0.42
C VAL A 14 -11.17 -1.74 0.26
N THR A 15 -12.08 -2.23 -0.57
CA THR A 15 -13.33 -1.52 -0.87
C THR A 15 -14.46 -2.53 -0.98
N CYS A 16 -15.54 -2.29 -0.24
CA CYS A 16 -16.75 -3.08 -0.33
C CYS A 16 -17.47 -2.81 -1.65
N TYR A 17 -17.87 -3.86 -2.37
CA TYR A 17 -18.64 -3.69 -3.60
C TYR A 17 -19.69 -4.78 -3.79
N LYS A 18 -20.77 -4.44 -4.50
CA LYS A 18 -21.80 -5.37 -4.94
C LYS A 18 -21.96 -5.31 -6.45
N LYS A 19 -22.17 -6.46 -7.09
CA LYS A 19 -22.48 -6.55 -8.52
C LYS A 19 -24.00 -6.57 -8.69
N ASN A 20 -24.55 -5.66 -9.51
CA ASN A 20 -25.97 -5.67 -9.82
C ASN A 20 -26.31 -6.73 -10.90
N GLU A 21 -27.60 -6.94 -11.17
CA GLU A 21 -28.07 -7.92 -12.17
C GLU A 21 -27.56 -7.63 -13.59
N ALA A 22 -27.33 -6.35 -13.92
CA ALA A 22 -26.71 -5.92 -15.18
C ALA A 22 -25.18 -6.07 -15.21
N GLY A 23 -24.58 -6.60 -14.14
CA GLY A 23 -23.15 -6.86 -14.02
C GLY A 23 -22.29 -5.66 -13.65
N LYS A 24 -22.88 -4.50 -13.36
CA LYS A 24 -22.18 -3.28 -12.92
C LYS A 24 -21.77 -3.40 -11.45
N ILE A 25 -20.55 -2.95 -11.16
CA ILE A 25 -20.01 -2.87 -9.81
C ILE A 25 -20.50 -1.58 -9.15
N VAL A 26 -21.06 -1.71 -7.95
CA VAL A 26 -21.47 -0.60 -7.09
C VAL A 26 -20.61 -0.66 -5.83
N VAL A 27 -19.81 0.38 -5.61
CA VAL A 27 -19.01 0.52 -4.39
C VAL A 27 -19.94 0.92 -3.24
N LEU A 28 -19.80 0.23 -2.12
CA LEU A 28 -20.57 0.45 -0.89
C LEU A 28 -19.64 0.97 0.21
N ASP A 29 -20.24 1.41 1.32
CA ASP A 29 -19.49 1.72 2.53
C ASP A 29 -18.85 0.44 3.10
N ASP A 30 -17.69 0.57 3.75
CA ASP A 30 -16.98 -0.56 4.36
C ASP A 30 -17.87 -1.28 5.40
N SER A 31 -18.77 -0.56 6.07
CA SER A 31 -19.74 -1.13 7.03
C SER A 31 -20.79 -2.05 6.40
N ALA A 32 -21.00 -2.00 5.08
CA ALA A 32 -21.94 -2.88 4.38
C ALA A 32 -21.36 -4.28 4.08
N CYS A 33 -20.05 -4.46 4.18
CA CYS A 33 -19.40 -5.75 4.05
C CYS A 33 -19.17 -6.35 5.45
N GLU A 34 -20.06 -7.24 5.88
CA GLU A 34 -19.91 -7.98 7.13
C GLU A 34 -19.00 -9.21 6.95
N GLY A 35 -18.10 -9.47 7.90
CA GLY A 35 -17.21 -10.64 7.91
C GLY A 35 -15.72 -10.30 7.94
N ASP A 36 -14.89 -11.29 7.62
CA ASP A 36 -13.42 -11.14 7.58
C ASP A 36 -12.99 -10.18 6.46
N VAL A 37 -12.61 -8.97 6.85
CA VAL A 37 -12.05 -7.97 5.94
C VAL A 37 -10.58 -8.33 5.67
N PRO A 38 -10.15 -8.36 4.40
CA PRO A 38 -8.76 -8.64 4.07
C PRO A 38 -7.82 -7.63 4.75
N GLU A 39 -6.66 -8.09 5.21
CA GLU A 39 -5.68 -7.21 5.86
C GLU A 39 -5.33 -6.01 4.96
N LYS A 40 -5.50 -4.81 5.51
CA LYS A 40 -5.19 -3.55 4.81
C LYS A 40 -3.70 -3.24 4.85
N GLU A 41 -2.97 -3.78 5.82
CA GLU A 41 -1.55 -3.56 6.02
C GLU A 41 -0.82 -4.89 6.12
N LYS A 42 0.37 -4.96 5.52
CA LYS A 42 1.30 -6.08 5.75
C LYS A 42 2.73 -5.56 5.87
N PRO A 43 3.60 -6.23 6.66
CA PRO A 43 5.01 -5.91 6.66
C PRO A 43 5.64 -6.15 5.28
N CYS A 44 6.67 -5.38 4.97
CA CYS A 44 7.55 -5.60 3.82
C CYS A 44 9.00 -5.52 4.30
N GLU A 45 9.82 -6.47 3.88
CA GLU A 45 11.25 -6.43 4.10
C GLU A 45 11.93 -6.16 2.76
N LEU A 46 12.61 -5.02 2.68
CA LEU A 46 13.40 -4.61 1.54
C LEU A 46 14.88 -4.89 1.80
N ARG A 47 15.71 -4.63 0.79
CA ARG A 47 17.17 -4.70 0.91
C ARG A 47 17.68 -3.96 2.15
N PRO A 48 18.76 -4.42 2.79
CA PRO A 48 19.35 -3.72 3.93
C PRO A 48 19.60 -2.24 3.64
N CYS A 49 19.39 -1.39 4.63
CA CYS A 49 19.69 0.05 4.50
C CYS A 49 21.19 0.35 4.51
N ALA A 50 22.03 -0.61 4.91
CA ALA A 50 23.47 -0.48 4.84
C ALA A 50 23.92 -0.41 3.37
N GLY A 51 24.62 0.66 2.99
CA GLY A 51 25.12 0.90 1.63
C GLY A 51 24.34 1.92 0.78
N LEU A 52 23.43 2.69 1.37
CA LEU A 52 22.87 3.88 0.73
C LEU A 52 23.83 5.07 0.95
N ASP A 53 24.70 5.31 -0.03
CA ASP A 53 25.60 6.47 -0.03
C ASP A 53 24.89 7.72 -0.59
N TRP A 54 25.21 8.87 -0.01
CA TRP A 54 24.78 10.17 -0.53
C TRP A 54 25.72 10.57 -1.67
N VAL A 55 25.14 11.05 -2.78
CA VAL A 55 25.92 11.62 -3.90
C VAL A 55 25.73 13.14 -3.85
N VAL A 56 26.81 13.89 -3.66
CA VAL A 56 26.83 15.35 -3.80
C VAL A 56 27.32 15.76 -5.18
N SER A 57 26.85 16.92 -5.64
CA SER A 57 27.43 17.64 -6.76
C SER A 57 27.89 19.02 -6.30
N GLU A 58 28.89 19.58 -7.00
CA GLU A 58 29.35 20.96 -6.79
C GLU A 58 28.22 21.97 -7.01
N TRP A 59 28.26 23.08 -6.27
CA TRP A 59 27.35 24.21 -6.47
C TRP A 59 27.72 24.94 -7.77
N SER A 60 26.81 25.01 -8.73
CA SER A 60 26.94 25.88 -9.90
C SER A 60 26.55 27.31 -9.51
N GLY A 61 27.53 28.10 -9.08
CA GLY A 61 27.41 29.55 -8.92
C GLY A 61 27.49 30.30 -10.25
#